data_AF-A0A1V5XCS7-F1
#
_entry.id   AF-A0A1V5XCS7-F1
#
_cell.length_a   1.000
_cell.length_b   1.000
_cell.length_c   1.000
_cell.angle_alpha   90.00
_cell.angle_beta   90.00
_cell.angle_gamma   90.00
#
_symmetry.space_group_name_H-M   'P 1'
#
loop_
_entity.id
_entity.type
_entity.pdbx_description
1 polymer ?
#
loop_
_entity_poly.entity_id
_entity_poly.type
_entity_poly.pdbx_seq_one_letter_code
_entity_poly.pdbx_strand_id
1 'polypeptide(L)'
;MTDIKELWEYACNGNIEELKKYYDDGGSINNRYFKFGEGHSLIMGAFRNNQFDTVEYLISAGEEVTKKEYDEICVEMRKFDIMRELTEQQEQSVRMNKSQSM
;
A
#
# COMPACT_ATOMS: atom_id res chain seq x y z
N MET A 1 5.01 -20.95 -15.95
CA MET A 1 4.54 -19.56 -16.02
C MET A 1 3.63 -19.35 -14.84
N THR A 2 4.03 -18.54 -13.86
CA THR A 2 3.19 -18.19 -12.71
C THR A 2 1.99 -17.37 -13.18
N ASP A 3 0.79 -17.66 -12.67
CA ASP A 3 -0.43 -16.94 -13.05
C ASP A 3 -0.44 -15.54 -12.40
N ILE A 4 -0.91 -14.51 -13.11
CA ILE A 4 -1.09 -13.16 -12.53
C ILE A 4 -2.02 -13.17 -11.31
N LYS A 5 -2.97 -14.11 -11.25
CA LYS A 5 -3.80 -14.31 -10.07
C LYS A 5 -2.98 -14.77 -8.86
N GLU A 6 -2.02 -15.68 -9.06
CA GLU A 6 -1.12 -16.13 -7.99
C GLU A 6 -0.20 -15.00 -7.54
N LEU A 7 0.38 -14.24 -8.49
CA LEU A 7 1.20 -13.06 -8.17
C LEU A 7 0.41 -12.01 -7.38
N TRP A 8 -0.86 -11.80 -7.75
CA TRP A 8 -1.77 -10.92 -7.01
C TRP A 8 -1.97 -11.39 -5.57
N GLU A 9 -2.18 -12.70 -5.36
CA GLU A 9 -2.33 -13.28 -4.03
C GLU A 9 -1.03 -13.16 -3.21
N TYR A 10 0.15 -13.36 -3.82
CA TYR A 10 1.42 -13.13 -3.16
C TYR A 10 1.57 -11.68 -2.70
N ALA A 11 1.25 -10.72 -3.57
CA ALA A 11 1.28 -9.30 -3.20
C ALA A 11 0.30 -8.96 -2.07
N CYS A 12 -0.94 -9.44 -2.14
CA CYS A 12 -1.96 -9.20 -1.10
C CYS A 12 -1.57 -9.79 0.26
N ASN A 13 -0.90 -10.94 0.27
CA ASN A 13 -0.52 -11.65 1.49
C ASN A 13 0.88 -11.29 2.00
N GLY A 14 1.61 -10.42 1.28
CA GLY A 14 2.97 -10.02 1.65
C GLY A 14 4.03 -11.11 1.43
N ASN A 15 3.79 -12.05 0.51
CA ASN A 15 4.70 -13.17 0.23
C ASN A 15 5.84 -12.72 -0.70
N ILE A 16 6.81 -12.01 -0.13
CA ILE A 16 7.98 -11.48 -0.85
C ILE A 16 8.85 -12.60 -1.43
N GLU A 17 8.94 -13.77 -0.77
CA GLU A 17 9.80 -14.87 -1.23
C GLU A 17 9.35 -15.44 -2.57
N GLU A 18 8.04 -15.65 -2.75
CA GLU A 18 7.51 -16.12 -4.04
C GLU A 18 7.59 -15.04 -5.13
N LEU A 19 7.41 -13.77 -4.76
CA LEU A 19 7.61 -12.66 -5.71
C LEU A 19 9.08 -12.57 -6.16
N LYS A 20 10.05 -12.72 -5.24
CA LYS A 20 11.48 -12.80 -5.57
C LYS A 20 11.77 -13.92 -6.54
N LYS A 21 11.31 -15.13 -6.22
CA LYS A 21 11.48 -16.29 -7.09
C LYS A 21 10.92 -16.04 -8.50
N TYR A 22 9.73 -15.43 -8.61
CA TYR A 22 9.14 -15.10 -9.90
C TYR A 22 10.03 -14.16 -10.73
N TYR A 23 10.57 -13.11 -10.13
CA TYR A 23 11.44 -12.16 -10.85
C TYR A 23 12.84 -12.75 -11.13
N ASP A 24 13.40 -13.53 -10.21
CA ASP A 24 14.67 -14.24 -10.38
C ASP A 24 14.59 -15.26 -11.54
N ASP A 25 13.42 -15.88 -11.73
CA ASP A 25 13.13 -16.78 -12.85
C ASP A 25 12.87 -16.05 -14.18
N GLY A 26 13.07 -14.72 -14.24
CA GLY A 26 12.89 -13.90 -15.44
C GLY A 26 11.45 -13.45 -15.69
N GLY A 27 10.62 -13.41 -14.65
CA GLY A 27 9.26 -12.90 -14.70
C GLY A 27 9.19 -11.46 -15.20
N SER A 28 8.14 -11.15 -15.96
CA SER A 28 7.89 -9.79 -16.44
C SER A 28 7.43 -8.88 -15.31
N ILE A 29 7.84 -7.62 -15.34
CA ILE A 29 7.32 -6.57 -14.46
C ILE A 29 6.05 -5.92 -15.05
N ASN A 30 5.30 -5.21 -14.22
CA ASN A 30 4.14 -4.40 -14.60
C ASN A 30 2.96 -5.23 -15.17
N ASN A 31 2.87 -6.50 -14.77
CA ASN A 31 1.70 -7.31 -15.07
C ASN A 31 0.49 -6.76 -14.32
N ARG A 32 -0.69 -6.85 -14.94
CA ARG A 32 -1.93 -6.28 -14.39
C ARG A 32 -2.94 -7.36 -14.07
N TYR A 33 -3.37 -7.40 -12.82
CA TYR A 33 -4.47 -8.25 -12.40
C TYR A 33 -5.79 -7.57 -12.72
N PHE A 34 -6.61 -8.17 -13.58
CA PHE A 34 -7.89 -7.59 -13.99
C PHE A 34 -9.04 -8.09 -13.11
N LYS A 35 -9.69 -7.16 -12.40
CA LYS A 35 -10.88 -7.43 -11.59
C LYS A 35 -11.78 -6.22 -11.57
N PHE A 36 -13.09 -6.44 -11.55
CA PHE A 36 -14.11 -5.37 -11.55
C PHE A 36 -14.02 -4.40 -12.73
N GLY A 37 -13.55 -4.89 -13.89
CA GLY A 37 -13.46 -4.09 -15.12
C GLY A 37 -12.22 -3.19 -15.21
N GLU A 38 -11.25 -3.35 -14.30
CA GLU A 38 -10.02 -2.57 -14.28
C GLU A 38 -8.81 -3.44 -13.96
N GLY A 39 -7.64 -3.01 -14.45
CA GLY A 39 -6.36 -3.63 -14.14
C GLY A 39 -5.73 -3.00 -12.90
N HIS A 40 -5.13 -3.83 -12.06
CA HIS A 40 -4.46 -3.41 -10.82
C HIS A 40 -3.01 -3.88 -10.85
N SER A 41 -2.09 -3.01 -10.43
CA SER A 41 -0.69 -3.38 -10.21
C SER A 41 -0.55 -4.26 -8.97
N LEU A 42 0.49 -5.08 -8.91
CA LEU A 42 0.81 -5.84 -7.70
C LEU A 42 1.03 -4.91 -6.49
N ILE A 43 1.56 -3.70 -6.74
CA ILE A 43 1.70 -2.64 -5.73
C ILE A 43 0.35 -2.34 -5.07
N MET A 44 -0.74 -2.18 -5.84
CA MET A 44 -2.07 -1.92 -5.27
C MET A 44 -2.62 -3.11 -4.47
N GLY A 45 -2.28 -4.34 -4.87
CA GLY A 45 -2.61 -5.54 -4.10
C GLY A 45 -1.97 -5.49 -2.71
N ALA A 46 -0.66 -5.22 -2.64
CA ALA A 46 0.07 -5.09 -1.39
C ALA A 46 -0.38 -3.88 -0.56
N PHE A 47 -0.48 -2.70 -1.19
CA PHE A 47 -0.85 -1.43 -0.54
C PHE A 47 -2.22 -1.50 0.15
N ARG A 48 -3.26 -1.98 -0.55
CA ARG A 48 -4.62 -2.10 0.00
C ARG A 48 -4.72 -3.12 1.14
N ASN A 49 -3.75 -4.03 1.25
CA ASN A 49 -3.65 -5.02 2.32
C ASN A 49 -2.59 -4.66 3.38
N ASN A 50 -2.08 -3.42 3.37
CA ASN A 50 -1.08 -2.92 4.32
C ASN A 50 0.25 -3.71 4.34
N GLN A 51 0.60 -4.37 3.24
CA GLN A 51 1.84 -5.14 3.11
C GLN A 51 2.98 -4.20 2.68
N PHE A 52 3.36 -3.23 3.53
CA PHE A 52 4.26 -2.15 3.13
C PHE A 52 5.68 -2.62 2.77
N ASP A 53 6.23 -3.62 3.46
CA ASP A 53 7.52 -4.24 3.06
C ASP A 53 7.46 -4.82 1.63
N THR A 54 6.28 -5.33 1.24
CA THR A 54 6.05 -5.85 -0.12
C THR A 54 5.88 -4.72 -1.12
N VAL A 55 5.25 -3.60 -0.74
CA VAL A 55 5.19 -2.38 -1.56
C VAL A 55 6.60 -1.87 -1.85
N GLU A 56 7.44 -1.75 -0.82
CA GLU A 56 8.84 -1.33 -0.96
C GLU A 56 9.62 -2.26 -1.88
N TYR A 57 9.46 -3.57 -1.69
CA TYR A 57 10.08 -4.56 -2.54
C TYR A 57 9.65 -4.43 -4.00
N LEU A 58 8.35 -4.35 -4.30
CA LEU A 58 7.84 -4.25 -5.66
C LEU A 58 8.33 -2.97 -6.36
N ILE A 59 8.39 -1.83 -5.65
CA ILE A 59 8.99 -0.59 -6.16
C ILE A 59 10.48 -0.82 -6.48
N SER A 60 11.23 -1.48 -5.60
CA SER A 60 12.65 -1.78 -5.81
C SER A 60 12.89 -2.72 -7.00
N ALA A 61 11.92 -3.59 -7.30
CA ALA A 61 11.94 -4.50 -8.45
C ALA A 61 11.58 -3.80 -9.78
N GLY A 62 11.17 -2.52 -9.74
CA GLY A 62 10.81 -1.73 -10.93
C GLY A 62 9.34 -1.82 -11.34
N GLU A 63 8.46 -2.32 -10.47
CA GLU A 63 7.01 -2.20 -10.68
C GLU A 63 6.57 -0.74 -10.56
N GLU A 64 5.58 -0.37 -11.35
CA GLU A 64 5.04 0.99 -11.43
C GLU A 64 3.53 1.00 -11.18
N VAL A 65 3.05 2.12 -10.66
CA VAL A 65 1.62 2.41 -10.55
C VAL A 65 1.17 3.32 -11.68
N THR A 66 -0.08 3.17 -12.10
CA THR A 66 -0.72 4.12 -13.00
C THR A 66 -1.04 5.43 -12.29
N LYS A 67 -1.32 6.49 -13.07
CA LYS A 67 -1.78 7.77 -12.51
C LYS A 67 -3.03 7.61 -11.63
N LYS A 68 -3.98 6.77 -12.04
CA LYS A 68 -5.20 6.50 -11.25
C LYS A 68 -4.88 5.87 -9.90
N GLU A 69 -4.00 4.88 -9.86
CA GLU A 69 -3.58 4.20 -8.64
C GLU A 69 -2.76 5.14 -7.73
N TYR A 70 -1.89 5.97 -8.32
CA TYR A 70 -1.19 7.02 -7.60
C TYR A 70 -2.17 8.01 -6.92
N ASP A 71 -3.19 8.46 -7.66
CA ASP A 71 -4.20 9.38 -7.11
C ASP A 71 -5.00 8.72 -5.97
N GLU A 72 -5.30 7.42 -6.07
CA GLU A 72 -5.91 6.64 -4.98
C GLU A 72 -5.01 6.60 -3.74
N ILE A 73 -3.72 6.30 -3.91
CA ILE A 73 -2.74 6.30 -2.81
C ILE A 73 -2.68 7.69 -2.14
N CYS A 74 -2.67 8.78 -2.92
CA CYS A 74 -2.69 10.14 -2.37
C CYS A 74 -3.96 10.43 -1.53
N VAL A 75 -5.12 9.95 -1.97
CA VAL A 75 -6.38 10.08 -1.21
C VAL A 75 -6.30 9.31 0.12
N GLU A 76 -5.75 8.09 0.10
CA GLU A 76 -5.54 7.31 1.33
C GLU A 76 -4.54 7.99 2.28
N MET A 77 -3.44 8.54 1.76
CA MET A 77 -2.45 9.27 2.56
C MET A 77 -3.06 10.47 3.30
N ARG A 78 -4.01 11.17 2.68
CA ARG A 78 -4.73 12.30 3.31
C ARG A 78 -5.48 11.88 4.59
N LYS A 79 -5.91 10.61 4.71
CA LYS A 79 -6.56 10.13 5.94
C LYS A 79 -5.60 10.15 7.13
N PHE A 80 -4.31 9.90 6.91
CA PHE A 80 -3.29 10.01 7.97
C PHE A 80 -3.07 11.45 8.42
N ASP A 81 -3.10 12.42 7.50
CA ASP A 81 -3.02 13.84 7.86
C ASP A 81 -4.19 14.24 8.79
N ILE A 82 -5.41 13.84 8.43
CA ILE A 82 -6.60 14.07 9.26
C ILE A 82 -6.46 13.37 10.61
N MET A 83 -5.97 12.12 10.63
CA MET A 83 -5.76 11.37 11.88
C MET A 83 -4.77 12.10 12.80
N ARG A 84 -3.65 12.60 12.25
CA ARG A 84 -2.66 13.38 13.00
C ARG A 84 -3.29 14.64 13.62
N GLU A 85 -4.01 15.42 12.82
CA GLU A 85 -4.71 16.62 13.29
C GLU A 85 -5.67 16.30 14.46
N LEU A 86 -6.45 15.22 14.35
CA LEU A 86 -7.37 14.78 15.40
C LEU A 86 -6.64 14.38 16.69
N THR A 87 -5.50 13.69 16.57
CA THR A 87 -4.72 13.29 17.75
C THR A 87 -4.09 14.48 18.47
N GLU A 88 -3.64 15.49 17.72
CA GLU A 88 -3.03 16.69 18.30
C GLU A 88 -4.05 17.56 19.05
N GLN A 89 -5.30 17.65 18.57
CA GLN A 89 -6.38 18.37 19.26
C GLN A 89 -6.75 17.73 20.61
N GLN A 90 -6.70 16.39 20.69
CA GLN A 90 -6.96 15.68 21.94
C GLN A 90 -5.87 15.96 22.99
N GLU A 91 -4.59 16.01 22.59
CA GLU A 91 -3.51 16.35 23.51
C GLU A 91 -3.64 17.78 24.07
N GLN A 92 -4.01 18.75 23.23
CA GLN A 92 -4.16 20.15 23.65
C GLN A 92 -5.34 20.35 24.60
N SER A 93 -6.49 19.72 24.32
CA SER A 93 -7.67 19.79 25.19
C SER A 93 -7.42 19.16 26.57
N VAL A 94 -6.69 18.03 26.64
CA VAL A 94 -6.29 17.39 27.91
C VAL A 94 -5.34 18.27 28.72
N ARG A 95 -4.37 18.93 28.07
CA ARG A 95 -3.43 19.84 28.74
C ARG A 95 -4.14 21.07 29.32
N MET A 96 -5.05 21.69 28.56
CA MET A 96 -5.84 22.85 29.02
C MET A 96 -6.71 22.53 30.24
N ASN A 97 -7.39 21.38 30.24
CA ASN A 97 -8.25 20.98 31.36
C ASN A 97 -7.46 20.71 32.66
N LYS A 98 -6.23 20.20 32.56
CA LYS A 98 -5.34 20.01 33.71
C LYS A 98 -4.81 21.32 34.28
N SER A 99 -4.52 22.32 33.44
CA SER A 99 -4.05 23.64 33.90
C SER A 99 -5.12 24.51 34.56
N GLN A 100 -6.40 24.25 34.29
CA GLN A 100 -7.52 24.99 34.90
C GLN A 100 -8.02 24.36 36.22
N SER A 101 -7.52 23.17 36.58
CA SER A 101 -7.91 22.44 37.79
C SER A 101 -6.85 22.47 38.91
N MET A 102 -5.77 23.25 38.74
CA MET A 102 -4.73 23.55 39.74
C MET A 102 -4.78 25.02 40.12
#